data_AF-W6K9G6-F1
#
_entry.id   AF-W6K9G6-F1
#
_cell.length_a   1.000
_cell.length_b   1.000
_cell.length_c   1.000
_cell.angle_alpha   90.00
_cell.angle_beta   90.00
_cell.angle_gamma   90.00
#
_symmetry.space_group_name_H-M   'P 1'
#
loop_
_entity.id
_entity.type
_entity.pdbx_description
1 polymer ?
#
loop_
_entity_poly.entity_id
_entity_poly.type
_entity_poly.pdbx_seq_one_letter_code
_entity_poly.pdbx_strand_id
1 'polypeptide(L)'
;MMGTQRPLVRIAFLLVMALGLTGAGGDAMGQEKAPSSSPAAKTGGSIHSDNSLAQQLHAGRLPKGAPVEEYKDFILVGSWFKKAKNKSFFRTVKKGIDMLERLPPAMVDRAHLIKHIVYLPPSPERGKVGHLANIVGVFTHENDETPGYLAIYKDMRFSAPYLIAASIVGNSHHAADHEEIRYLTRRLKGGNDDETDHQARLARIKAKVDQSDKKAFLAQKCVIMRESLEIYRIFKIDPKHAKTLLRELRNRNCPS
;
A
#
# COMPACT_ATOMS: atom_id res chain seq x y z
N MET A 1 -26.47 36.59 12.14
CA MET A 1 -25.51 36.15 11.12
C MET A 1 -24.26 35.67 11.82
N MET A 2 -24.10 34.37 12.05
CA MET A 2 -22.89 33.79 12.62
C MET A 2 -22.50 32.57 11.79
N GLY A 3 -21.44 32.72 11.01
CA GLY A 3 -20.85 31.66 10.20
C GLY A 3 -19.95 30.79 11.07
N THR A 4 -20.34 29.54 11.26
CA THR A 4 -19.51 28.52 11.90
C THR A 4 -18.54 27.95 10.87
N GLN A 5 -17.27 28.33 10.98
CA GLN A 5 -16.17 27.67 10.27
C GLN A 5 -16.02 26.24 10.80
N ARG A 6 -16.19 25.24 9.92
CA ARG A 6 -15.82 23.85 10.19
C ARG A 6 -14.30 23.70 10.03
N PRO A 7 -13.59 23.02 10.96
CA PRO A 7 -12.18 22.74 10.76
C PRO A 7 -12.00 21.63 9.72
N LEU A 8 -11.24 21.93 8.67
CA LEU A 8 -10.69 20.97 7.73
C LEU A 8 -9.68 20.08 8.45
N VAL A 9 -10.09 18.87 8.80
CA VAL A 9 -9.20 17.82 9.31
C VAL A 9 -8.39 17.29 8.12
N ARG A 10 -7.19 17.84 7.92
CA ARG A 10 -6.18 17.30 6.99
C ARG A 10 -5.43 16.17 7.70
N ILE A 11 -5.86 14.93 7.48
CA ILE A 11 -5.08 13.76 7.89
C ILE A 11 -4.11 13.42 6.76
N ALA A 12 -2.83 13.71 6.98
CA ALA A 12 -1.75 13.28 6.12
C ALA A 12 -1.43 11.81 6.40
N PHE A 13 -1.85 10.91 5.50
CA PHE A 13 -1.37 9.52 5.49
C PHE A 13 -0.12 9.43 4.63
N LEU A 14 1.04 9.41 5.27
CA LEU A 14 2.31 8.98 4.67
C LEU A 14 2.99 8.05 5.67
N LEU A 15 2.78 6.75 5.50
CA LEU A 15 3.67 5.76 6.10
C LEU A 15 4.07 4.73 5.05
N VAL A 16 5.23 5.00 4.44
CA VAL A 16 5.99 4.02 3.66
C VAL A 16 6.61 3.04 4.66
N MET A 17 6.02 1.87 4.81
CA MET A 17 6.73 0.72 5.37
C MET A 17 7.65 0.17 4.29
N ALA A 18 8.84 0.76 4.21
CA ALA A 18 9.99 0.07 3.68
C ALA A 18 10.28 -1.13 4.61
N LEU A 19 9.88 -2.33 4.20
CA LEU A 19 10.70 -3.50 4.48
C LEU A 19 12.01 -3.30 3.71
N GLY A 20 12.87 -2.46 4.30
CA GLY A 20 14.17 -2.08 3.80
C GLY A 20 15.08 -3.29 3.80
N LEU A 21 15.28 -3.84 2.61
CA LEU A 21 16.49 -4.55 2.23
C LEU A 21 17.67 -3.56 2.35
N THR A 22 18.38 -3.58 3.47
CA THR A 22 19.76 -3.07 3.53
C THR A 22 20.65 -4.17 4.13
N GLY A 23 21.45 -4.77 3.25
CA GLY A 23 22.54 -5.66 3.64
C GLY A 23 23.75 -4.86 4.12
N ALA A 24 24.35 -5.39 5.19
CA ALA A 24 25.67 -5.22 5.77
C ALA A 24 26.76 -4.34 5.10
N GLY A 25 27.47 -3.60 5.97
CA GLY A 25 28.80 -2.98 5.83
C GLY A 25 28.85 -1.82 6.84
N GLY A 26 29.61 -1.83 7.93
CA GLY A 26 31.05 -2.07 8.11
C GLY A 26 31.59 -0.85 8.87
N ASP A 27 32.30 -1.08 9.97
CA ASP A 27 32.64 -0.12 11.02
C ASP A 27 33.59 1.04 10.64
N ALA A 28 33.39 2.14 11.38
CA ALA A 28 34.36 3.05 12.00
C ALA A 28 35.19 4.11 11.22
N MET A 29 34.93 5.37 11.62
CA MET A 29 35.84 6.53 11.90
C MET A 29 36.67 7.09 10.73
N GLY A 30 36.77 8.39 10.47
CA GLY A 30 36.29 9.61 11.09
C GLY A 30 37.11 10.78 10.50
N GLN A 31 36.49 11.93 10.25
CA GLN A 31 37.03 13.27 10.55
C GLN A 31 36.23 14.36 9.82
N GLU A 32 36.10 15.43 10.58
CA GLU A 32 35.22 16.58 10.47
C GLU A 32 35.91 17.71 9.72
N LYS A 33 35.19 18.37 8.79
CA LYS A 33 35.38 19.79 8.44
C LYS A 33 34.19 20.32 7.63
N ALA A 34 33.44 21.23 8.24
CA ALA A 34 32.61 22.24 7.58
C ALA A 34 33.51 23.40 7.07
N PRO A 35 33.05 24.44 6.34
CA PRO A 35 31.65 24.81 6.06
C PRO A 35 31.35 25.34 4.62
N SER A 36 30.06 25.59 4.38
CA SER A 36 29.52 26.85 3.82
C SER A 36 28.59 26.77 2.60
N SER A 37 27.55 27.60 2.72
CA SER A 37 26.73 28.28 1.70
C SER A 37 25.63 27.52 0.96
N SER A 38 24.39 27.90 1.28
CA SER A 38 23.19 27.79 0.45
C SER A 38 23.37 28.47 -0.91
N PRO A 39 22.55 28.09 -1.91
CA PRO A 39 21.42 28.98 -2.18
C PRO A 39 20.08 28.25 -2.38
N ALA A 40 19.03 28.99 -2.03
CA ALA A 40 17.63 28.62 -2.14
C ALA A 40 17.23 28.29 -3.59
N ALA A 41 16.81 27.05 -3.84
CA ALA A 41 16.16 26.65 -5.08
C ALA A 41 14.63 26.60 -4.87
N LYS A 42 13.94 27.63 -5.36
CA LYS A 42 12.50 27.62 -5.62
C LYS A 42 12.18 26.48 -6.59
N THR A 43 11.54 25.41 -6.11
CA THR A 43 10.85 24.42 -6.94
C THR A 43 9.42 24.24 -6.44
N GLY A 44 8.62 25.29 -6.60
CA GLY A 44 7.16 25.20 -6.58
C GLY A 44 6.67 24.62 -7.90
N GLY A 45 7.02 23.38 -8.19
CA GLY A 45 6.38 22.60 -9.24
C GLY A 45 5.04 22.11 -8.71
N SER A 46 3.98 22.88 -8.95
CA SER A 46 2.60 22.45 -8.76
C SER A 46 2.40 21.17 -9.58
N ILE A 47 2.32 20.03 -8.90
CA ILE A 47 1.79 18.80 -9.48
C ILE A 47 0.33 19.12 -9.74
N HIS A 48 -0.01 19.48 -10.98
CA HIS A 48 -1.39 19.61 -11.41
C HIS A 48 -2.12 18.35 -10.99
N SER A 49 -3.07 18.50 -10.06
CA SER A 49 -3.95 17.45 -9.60
C SER A 49 -4.95 17.17 -10.70
N ASP A 50 -4.54 16.39 -11.70
CA ASP A 50 -5.47 15.62 -12.50
C ASP A 50 -6.27 14.75 -11.51
N ASN A 51 -7.61 14.86 -11.55
CA ASN A 51 -8.58 14.11 -10.74
C ASN A 51 -8.01 12.78 -10.29
N SER A 52 -7.94 12.53 -8.97
CA SER A 52 -7.06 11.48 -8.44
C SER A 52 -7.26 10.15 -9.17
N LEU A 53 -6.15 9.44 -9.38
CA LEU A 53 -6.16 8.14 -10.01
C LEU A 53 -7.16 7.16 -9.35
N ALA A 54 -7.40 7.27 -8.04
CA ALA A 54 -8.39 6.45 -7.34
C ALA A 54 -9.83 6.79 -7.77
N GLN A 55 -10.16 8.09 -7.85
CA GLN A 55 -11.45 8.57 -8.36
C GLN A 55 -11.68 8.16 -9.80
N GLN A 56 -10.62 8.28 -10.62
CA GLN A 56 -10.59 7.85 -12.01
C GLN A 56 -10.89 6.36 -12.12
N LEU A 57 -10.20 5.50 -11.37
CA LEU A 57 -10.46 4.06 -11.33
C LEU A 57 -11.88 3.74 -10.85
N HIS A 58 -12.34 4.40 -9.78
CA HIS A 58 -13.69 4.20 -9.24
C HIS A 58 -14.79 4.57 -10.24
N ALA A 59 -14.61 5.67 -10.98
CA ALA A 59 -15.54 6.12 -11.99
C ALA A 59 -15.41 5.37 -13.34
N GLY A 60 -14.56 4.32 -13.40
CA GLY A 60 -14.22 3.63 -14.64
C GLY A 60 -13.45 4.49 -15.65
N ARG A 61 -13.01 5.69 -15.26
CA ARG A 61 -12.28 6.66 -16.07
C ARG A 61 -10.78 6.43 -15.92
N LEU A 62 -10.27 5.44 -16.62
CA LEU A 62 -8.83 5.16 -16.64
C LEU A 62 -8.05 6.32 -17.29
N PRO A 63 -6.80 6.59 -16.88
CA PRO A 63 -5.95 7.56 -17.58
C PRO A 63 -5.90 7.20 -19.07
N LYS A 64 -6.22 8.19 -19.93
CA LYS A 64 -6.33 7.97 -21.37
C LYS A 64 -5.08 7.30 -21.92
N GLY A 65 -5.25 6.13 -22.57
CA GLY A 65 -4.16 5.37 -23.19
C GLY A 65 -3.51 4.31 -22.30
N ALA A 66 -3.92 4.16 -21.03
CA ALA A 66 -3.49 3.03 -20.21
C ALA A 66 -4.17 1.73 -20.71
N PRO A 67 -3.41 0.67 -21.06
CA PRO A 67 -4.00 -0.62 -21.40
C PRO A 67 -4.60 -1.25 -20.14
N VAL A 68 -5.74 -1.92 -20.29
CA VAL A 68 -6.41 -2.61 -19.18
C VAL A 68 -6.70 -4.05 -19.55
N GLU A 69 -6.47 -4.93 -18.60
CA GLU A 69 -6.81 -6.35 -18.70
C GLU A 69 -7.54 -6.78 -17.44
N GLU A 70 -8.65 -7.49 -17.61
CA GLU A 70 -9.28 -8.23 -16.52
C GLU A 70 -8.61 -9.60 -16.41
N TYR A 71 -8.40 -10.06 -15.18
CA TYR A 71 -7.85 -11.37 -14.90
C TYR A 71 -8.37 -11.92 -13.59
N LYS A 72 -9.24 -12.94 -13.69
CA LYS A 72 -10.06 -13.40 -12.57
C LYS A 72 -10.81 -12.19 -11.99
N ASP A 73 -10.85 -12.03 -10.66
CA ASP A 73 -11.53 -10.90 -10.01
C ASP A 73 -10.68 -9.62 -9.90
N PHE A 74 -9.60 -9.51 -10.67
CA PHE A 74 -8.68 -8.37 -10.66
C PHE A 74 -8.76 -7.56 -11.96
N ILE A 75 -8.73 -6.23 -11.81
CA ILE A 75 -8.57 -5.27 -12.89
C ILE A 75 -7.12 -4.81 -12.89
N LEU A 76 -6.39 -5.15 -13.96
CA LEU A 76 -4.99 -4.81 -14.15
C LEU A 76 -4.90 -3.58 -15.05
N VAL A 77 -4.31 -2.51 -14.53
CA VAL A 77 -4.15 -1.25 -15.26
C VAL A 77 -2.67 -1.06 -15.57
N GLY A 78 -2.32 -1.16 -16.84
CA GLY A 78 -0.98 -0.87 -17.31
C GLY A 78 -0.64 0.62 -17.20
N SER A 79 0.63 0.93 -17.39
CA SER A 79 1.09 2.30 -17.39
C SER A 79 0.80 2.98 -18.73
N TRP A 80 0.39 4.23 -18.69
CA TRP A 80 0.25 5.11 -19.85
C TRP A 80 1.58 5.74 -20.30
N PHE A 81 2.70 5.44 -19.62
CA PHE A 81 4.00 5.99 -20.00
C PHE A 81 4.57 5.31 -21.25
N LYS A 82 5.11 6.10 -22.19
CA LYS A 82 5.51 5.60 -23.53
C LYS A 82 6.52 4.45 -23.49
N LYS A 83 7.40 4.43 -22.48
CA LYS A 83 8.48 3.42 -22.34
C LYS A 83 8.12 2.28 -21.37
N ALA A 84 6.91 2.26 -20.83
CA ALA A 84 6.51 1.25 -19.86
C ALA A 84 6.38 -0.15 -20.51
N LYS A 85 6.86 -1.17 -19.79
CA LYS A 85 6.82 -2.57 -20.23
C LYS A 85 5.51 -3.27 -19.82
N ASN A 86 4.37 -2.78 -20.31
CA ASN A 86 3.03 -3.28 -19.94
C ASN A 86 2.84 -4.79 -20.16
N LYS A 87 3.34 -5.35 -21.27
CA LYS A 87 3.30 -6.81 -21.50
C LYS A 87 4.01 -7.61 -20.40
N SER A 88 5.14 -7.11 -19.91
CA SER A 88 5.87 -7.76 -18.80
C SER A 88 5.12 -7.62 -17.50
N PHE A 89 4.50 -6.46 -17.27
CA PHE A 89 3.62 -6.22 -16.12
C PHE A 89 2.48 -7.21 -16.06
N PHE A 90 1.62 -7.28 -17.09
CA PHE A 90 0.47 -8.17 -17.09
C PHE A 90 0.88 -9.62 -16.89
N ARG A 91 1.90 -10.10 -17.62
CA ARG A 91 2.39 -11.46 -17.48
C ARG A 91 2.89 -11.78 -16.07
N THR A 92 3.68 -10.88 -15.46
CA THR A 92 4.24 -11.10 -14.12
C THR A 92 3.15 -11.03 -13.04
N VAL A 93 2.21 -10.09 -13.17
CA VAL A 93 1.12 -9.93 -12.20
C VAL A 93 0.12 -11.08 -12.28
N LYS A 94 -0.27 -11.54 -13.47
CA LYS A 94 -1.13 -12.72 -13.65
C LYS A 94 -0.54 -13.95 -12.96
N LYS A 95 0.75 -14.24 -13.19
CA LYS A 95 1.45 -15.31 -12.50
C LYS A 95 1.48 -15.12 -10.98
N GLY A 96 1.58 -13.88 -10.49
CA GLY A 96 1.49 -13.59 -9.06
C GLY A 96 0.10 -13.86 -8.49
N ILE A 97 -0.95 -13.51 -9.23
CA ILE A 97 -2.35 -13.81 -8.89
C ILE A 97 -2.58 -15.32 -8.87
N ASP A 98 -2.06 -16.07 -9.84
CA ASP A 98 -2.13 -17.54 -9.86
C ASP A 98 -1.47 -18.16 -8.63
N MET A 99 -0.38 -17.57 -8.14
CA MET A 99 0.27 -18.06 -6.93
C MET A 99 -0.57 -17.90 -5.67
N LEU A 100 -1.56 -16.99 -5.65
CA LEU A 100 -2.47 -16.83 -4.51
C LEU A 100 -3.27 -18.11 -4.23
N GLU A 101 -3.62 -18.88 -5.26
CA GLU A 101 -4.39 -20.13 -5.12
C GLU A 101 -3.70 -21.20 -4.27
N ARG A 102 -2.39 -21.04 -4.05
CA ARG A 102 -1.58 -21.95 -3.22
C ARG A 102 -1.54 -21.55 -1.75
N LEU A 103 -2.11 -20.41 -1.41
CA LEU A 103 -2.12 -19.87 -0.05
C LEU A 103 -3.35 -20.37 0.73
N PRO A 104 -3.32 -20.30 2.07
CA PRO A 104 -4.49 -20.61 2.89
C PRO A 104 -5.71 -19.75 2.49
N PRO A 105 -6.93 -20.33 2.46
CA PRO A 105 -8.14 -19.63 1.99
C PRO A 105 -8.36 -18.26 2.63
N ALA A 106 -8.16 -18.14 3.95
CA ALA A 106 -8.32 -16.87 4.67
C ALA A 106 -7.39 -15.73 4.17
N MET A 107 -6.20 -16.07 3.63
CA MET A 107 -5.31 -15.08 3.01
C MET A 107 -5.80 -14.71 1.61
N VAL A 108 -6.32 -15.68 0.87
CA VAL A 108 -6.86 -15.49 -0.48
C VAL A 108 -8.08 -14.59 -0.42
N ASP A 109 -9.05 -14.90 0.44
CA ASP A 109 -10.27 -14.12 0.62
C ASP A 109 -9.95 -12.64 0.93
N ARG A 110 -8.96 -12.40 1.79
CA ARG A 110 -8.49 -11.04 2.11
C ARG A 110 -7.78 -10.39 0.93
N ALA A 111 -6.93 -11.12 0.22
CA ALA A 111 -6.26 -10.63 -0.98
C ALA A 111 -7.26 -10.16 -2.05
N HIS A 112 -8.41 -10.82 -2.17
CA HIS A 112 -9.48 -10.43 -3.09
C HIS A 112 -10.20 -9.12 -2.72
N LEU A 113 -9.90 -8.50 -1.57
CA LEU A 113 -10.33 -7.13 -1.27
C LEU A 113 -9.62 -6.11 -2.16
N ILE A 114 -8.43 -6.43 -2.66
CA ILE A 114 -7.71 -5.62 -3.64
C ILE A 114 -8.24 -5.96 -5.02
N LYS A 115 -9.07 -5.09 -5.60
CA LYS A 115 -9.63 -5.29 -6.95
C LYS A 115 -8.78 -4.70 -8.07
N HIS A 116 -8.08 -3.61 -7.81
CA HIS A 116 -7.33 -2.88 -8.84
C HIS A 116 -5.83 -2.96 -8.57
N ILE A 117 -5.05 -3.31 -9.60
CA ILE A 117 -3.58 -3.31 -9.57
C ILE A 117 -3.07 -2.41 -10.68
N VAL A 118 -2.32 -1.37 -10.33
CA VAL A 118 -1.94 -0.30 -11.26
C VAL A 118 -0.43 -0.23 -11.43
N TYR A 119 0.05 -0.24 -12.66
CA TYR A 119 1.46 -0.15 -12.99
C TYR A 119 1.92 1.29 -13.13
N LEU A 120 2.81 1.73 -12.24
CA LEU A 120 3.34 3.09 -12.19
C LEU A 120 4.87 3.07 -12.11
N PRO A 121 5.58 2.49 -13.10
CA PRO A 121 7.03 2.33 -13.04
C PRO A 121 7.76 3.69 -13.00
N PRO A 122 9.07 3.69 -12.69
CA PRO A 122 9.87 4.90 -12.81
C PRO A 122 9.87 5.35 -14.27
N SER A 123 9.49 6.60 -14.51
CA SER A 123 9.42 7.20 -15.85
C SER A 123 9.82 8.66 -15.76
N PRO A 124 10.54 9.21 -16.75
CA PRO A 124 10.80 10.65 -16.83
C PRO A 124 9.50 11.47 -16.79
N GLU A 125 8.41 10.95 -17.35
CA GLU A 125 7.09 11.59 -17.41
C GLU A 125 6.42 11.74 -16.04
N ARG A 126 6.87 10.97 -15.04
CA ARG A 126 6.34 11.00 -13.67
C ARG A 126 7.16 11.88 -12.72
N GLY A 127 8.38 12.25 -13.11
CA GLY A 127 9.35 12.89 -12.22
C GLY A 127 10.04 11.90 -11.26
N LYS A 128 10.77 12.45 -10.28
CA LYS A 128 11.57 11.65 -9.33
C LYS A 128 10.65 10.91 -8.35
N VAL A 129 10.62 9.58 -8.45
CA VAL A 129 9.84 8.71 -7.55
C VAL A 129 10.57 8.34 -6.24
N GLY A 130 11.84 8.75 -6.10
CA GLY A 130 12.65 8.50 -4.90
C GLY A 130 12.70 7.02 -4.50
N HIS A 131 12.52 6.76 -3.20
CA HIS A 131 12.53 5.41 -2.63
C HIS A 131 11.39 4.50 -3.13
N LEU A 132 10.32 5.05 -3.72
CA LEU A 132 9.20 4.27 -4.22
C LEU A 132 9.57 3.43 -5.45
N ALA A 133 10.63 3.78 -6.18
CA ALA A 133 11.03 3.14 -7.43
C ALA A 133 11.32 1.64 -7.31
N ASN A 134 11.56 1.13 -6.09
CA ASN A 134 11.87 -0.28 -5.85
C ASN A 134 10.73 -1.06 -5.17
N ILE A 135 9.57 -0.43 -4.94
CA ILE A 135 8.48 -1.02 -4.18
C ILE A 135 7.55 -1.81 -5.08
N VAL A 136 7.32 -3.07 -4.72
CA VAL A 136 6.31 -3.93 -5.32
C VAL A 136 5.05 -3.81 -4.49
N GLY A 137 4.10 -3.02 -4.97
CA GLY A 137 2.75 -2.83 -4.41
C GLY A 137 2.70 -1.97 -3.15
N VAL A 138 2.04 -0.83 -3.28
CA VAL A 138 1.62 0.06 -2.20
C VAL A 138 0.11 0.21 -2.31
N PHE A 139 -0.63 -0.19 -1.28
CA PHE A 139 -2.06 0.09 -1.24
C PHE A 139 -2.27 1.60 -1.11
N THR A 140 -3.09 2.16 -1.99
CA THR A 140 -3.38 3.59 -2.05
C THR A 140 -4.88 3.79 -2.23
N HIS A 141 -5.43 4.78 -1.54
CA HIS A 141 -6.80 5.26 -1.72
C HIS A 141 -6.75 6.79 -1.62
N GLU A 142 -7.73 7.48 -2.22
CA GLU A 142 -7.78 8.95 -2.14
C GLU A 142 -8.54 9.41 -0.90
N ASN A 143 -9.63 8.72 -0.57
CA ASN A 143 -10.50 9.02 0.55
C ASN A 143 -11.21 7.75 0.98
N ASP A 144 -11.92 7.85 2.10
CA ASP A 144 -12.65 6.75 2.73
C ASP A 144 -13.88 6.28 1.94
N GLU A 145 -14.17 6.87 0.77
CA GLU A 145 -15.35 6.55 -0.04
C GLU A 145 -15.00 5.81 -1.33
N THR A 146 -13.78 6.01 -1.82
CA THR A 146 -13.28 5.39 -3.05
C THR A 146 -12.65 4.03 -2.75
N PRO A 147 -12.79 3.02 -3.63
CA PRO A 147 -11.97 1.82 -3.56
C PRO A 147 -10.49 2.17 -3.64
N GLY A 148 -9.69 1.50 -2.82
CA GLY A 148 -8.25 1.56 -2.98
C GLY A 148 -7.76 0.70 -4.15
N TYR A 149 -6.50 0.88 -4.49
CA TYR A 149 -5.79 0.12 -5.50
C TYR A 149 -4.37 -0.20 -5.03
N LEU A 150 -3.79 -1.25 -5.59
CA LEU A 150 -2.40 -1.62 -5.35
C LEU A 150 -1.50 -1.01 -6.44
N ALA A 151 -0.67 -0.05 -6.06
CA ALA A 151 0.27 0.62 -6.96
C ALA A 151 1.60 -0.13 -7.04
N ILE A 152 2.00 -0.57 -8.24
CA ILE A 152 3.29 -1.22 -8.46
C ILE A 152 4.24 -0.21 -9.10
N TYR A 153 5.24 0.21 -8.32
CA TYR A 153 6.22 1.22 -8.72
C TYR A 153 7.52 0.65 -9.25
N LYS A 154 7.82 -0.63 -8.96
CA LYS A 154 9.02 -1.30 -9.43
C LYS A 154 8.94 -1.65 -10.91
N ASP A 155 10.03 -1.47 -11.64
CA ASP A 155 10.16 -2.00 -13.00
C ASP A 155 10.05 -3.54 -12.99
N MET A 156 9.17 -4.07 -13.83
CA MET A 156 8.86 -5.50 -13.92
C MET A 156 10.03 -6.37 -14.37
N ARG A 157 11.07 -5.80 -14.97
CA ARG A 157 12.34 -6.52 -15.25
C ARG A 157 13.02 -7.02 -13.97
N PHE A 158 12.79 -6.34 -12.85
CA PHE A 158 13.40 -6.65 -11.55
C PHE A 158 12.37 -7.14 -10.53
N SER A 159 11.19 -7.55 -10.98
CA SER A 159 10.14 -8.12 -10.14
C SER A 159 9.91 -9.59 -10.49
N ALA A 160 9.48 -10.35 -9.50
CA ALA A 160 9.15 -11.76 -9.64
C ALA A 160 7.67 -11.98 -9.27
N PRO A 161 6.98 -12.97 -9.87
CA PRO A 161 5.58 -13.26 -9.56
C PRO A 161 5.30 -13.43 -8.06
N TYR A 162 6.20 -14.09 -7.34
CA TYR A 162 6.05 -14.29 -5.90
C TYR A 162 6.07 -12.97 -5.11
N LEU A 163 6.80 -11.94 -5.58
CA LEU A 163 6.81 -10.62 -4.95
C LEU A 163 5.47 -9.91 -5.16
N ILE A 164 4.81 -10.14 -6.30
CA ILE A 164 3.46 -9.65 -6.53
C ILE A 164 2.50 -10.32 -5.55
N ALA A 165 2.52 -11.66 -5.44
CA ALA A 165 1.68 -12.42 -4.53
C ALA A 165 1.87 -11.96 -3.06
N ALA A 166 3.13 -11.89 -2.62
CA ALA A 166 3.49 -11.41 -1.28
C ALA A 166 3.00 -9.98 -1.05
N SER A 167 3.10 -9.12 -2.05
CA SER A 167 2.64 -7.73 -1.96
C SER A 167 1.12 -7.62 -1.86
N ILE A 168 0.37 -8.38 -2.65
CA ILE A 168 -1.11 -8.39 -2.59
C ILE A 168 -1.54 -8.81 -1.17
N VAL A 169 -0.99 -9.91 -0.65
CA VAL A 169 -1.35 -10.39 0.71
C VAL A 169 -0.91 -9.39 1.77
N GLY A 170 0.32 -8.89 1.72
CA GLY A 170 0.84 -7.93 2.70
C GLY A 170 0.02 -6.64 2.75
N ASN A 171 -0.49 -6.18 1.60
CA ASN A 171 -1.35 -5.01 1.50
C ASN A 171 -2.84 -5.29 1.75
N SER A 172 -3.25 -6.56 1.83
CA SER A 172 -4.66 -6.93 2.00
C SER A 172 -5.23 -6.55 3.36
N HIS A 173 -4.40 -6.42 4.40
CA HIS A 173 -4.81 -5.89 5.70
C HIS A 173 -5.20 -4.41 5.60
N HIS A 174 -4.42 -3.61 4.88
CA HIS A 174 -4.74 -2.21 4.62
C HIS A 174 -6.02 -2.08 3.78
N ALA A 175 -6.22 -2.98 2.82
CA ALA A 175 -7.46 -3.03 2.06
C ALA A 175 -8.66 -3.38 2.96
N ALA A 176 -8.52 -4.34 3.88
CA ALA A 176 -9.57 -4.70 4.84
C ALA A 176 -9.92 -3.54 5.78
N ASP A 177 -8.91 -2.91 6.37
CA ASP A 177 -9.10 -1.74 7.25
C ASP A 177 -9.82 -0.61 6.49
N HIS A 178 -9.41 -0.34 5.25
CA HIS A 178 -10.03 0.67 4.38
C HIS A 178 -11.49 0.32 4.02
N GLU A 179 -11.77 -0.92 3.66
CA GLU A 179 -13.12 -1.37 3.34
C GLU A 179 -14.07 -1.24 4.52
N GLU A 180 -13.60 -1.53 5.73
CA GLU A 180 -14.39 -1.35 6.94
C GLU A 180 -14.63 0.13 7.25
N ILE A 181 -13.60 0.97 7.17
CA ILE A 181 -13.75 2.42 7.34
C ILE A 181 -14.76 2.95 6.32
N ARG A 182 -14.65 2.53 5.07
CA ARG A 182 -15.58 2.92 4.00
C ARG A 182 -17.01 2.49 4.27
N TYR A 183 -17.20 1.25 4.73
CA TYR A 183 -18.50 0.74 5.14
C TYR A 183 -19.11 1.59 6.26
N LEU A 184 -18.33 1.87 7.31
CA LEU A 184 -18.77 2.69 8.43
C LEU A 184 -19.10 4.12 7.98
N THR A 185 -18.23 4.75 7.19
CA THR A 185 -18.44 6.10 6.64
C THR A 185 -19.72 6.18 5.80
N ARG A 186 -19.99 5.20 4.93
CA ARG A 186 -21.26 5.17 4.16
C ARG A 186 -22.48 5.04 5.06
N ARG A 187 -22.44 4.20 6.09
CA ARG A 187 -23.56 4.10 7.05
C ARG A 187 -23.76 5.40 7.83
N LEU A 188 -22.69 6.07 8.24
CA LEU A 188 -22.79 7.37 8.91
C LEU A 188 -23.43 8.45 8.03
N LYS A 189 -23.21 8.41 6.71
CA LYS A 189 -23.86 9.31 5.75
C LYS A 189 -25.31 8.91 5.41
N GLY A 190 -25.66 7.64 5.54
CA GLY A 190 -26.95 7.06 5.15
C GLY A 190 -28.11 7.31 6.12
N GLY A 191 -27.86 7.97 7.25
CA GLY A 191 -28.85 8.69 8.08
C GLY A 191 -30.19 8.01 8.35
N ASN A 192 -30.26 7.20 9.42
CA ASN A 192 -31.45 7.01 10.27
C ASN A 192 -31.09 6.40 11.65
N ASP A 193 -29.79 6.40 12.01
CA ASP A 193 -29.32 5.70 13.20
C ASP A 193 -29.30 6.66 14.40
N ASP A 194 -29.79 6.16 15.53
CA ASP A 194 -29.87 6.84 16.84
C ASP A 194 -28.55 7.53 17.21
N GLU A 195 -28.61 8.70 17.84
CA GLU A 195 -27.44 9.57 18.07
C GLU A 195 -26.36 8.89 18.93
N THR A 196 -26.76 7.94 19.77
CA THR A 196 -25.87 7.08 20.58
C THR A 196 -25.10 6.07 19.73
N ASP A 197 -25.73 5.50 18.71
CA ASP A 197 -25.08 4.57 17.78
C ASP A 197 -24.10 5.31 16.87
N HIS A 198 -24.43 6.55 16.46
CA HIS A 198 -23.52 7.43 15.75
C HIS A 198 -22.23 7.70 16.55
N GLN A 199 -22.34 8.07 17.83
CA GLN A 199 -21.17 8.31 18.69
C GLN A 199 -20.34 7.05 18.95
N ALA A 200 -20.98 5.91 19.23
CA ALA A 200 -20.29 4.63 19.43
C ALA A 200 -19.52 4.20 18.18
N ARG A 201 -20.08 4.45 16.98
CA ARG A 201 -19.40 4.16 15.69
C ARG A 201 -18.24 5.10 15.42
N LEU A 202 -18.38 6.40 15.67
CA LEU A 202 -17.26 7.34 15.59
C LEU A 202 -16.13 6.97 16.56
N ALA A 203 -16.47 6.50 17.75
CA ALA A 203 -15.48 5.99 18.71
C ALA A 203 -14.74 4.75 18.18
N ARG A 204 -15.43 3.83 17.48
CA ARG A 204 -14.78 2.67 16.83
C ARG A 204 -13.84 3.07 15.70
N ILE A 205 -14.24 4.00 14.83
CA ILE A 205 -13.35 4.52 13.77
C ILE A 205 -12.13 5.18 14.41
N LYS A 206 -12.35 6.06 15.40
CA LYS A 206 -11.27 6.72 16.13
C LYS A 206 -10.34 5.70 16.79
N ALA A 207 -10.87 4.67 17.46
CA ALA A 207 -10.07 3.62 18.11
C ALA A 207 -9.23 2.81 17.11
N LYS A 208 -9.70 2.59 15.87
CA LYS A 208 -8.90 1.94 14.83
C LYS A 208 -7.83 2.83 14.24
N VAL A 209 -8.12 4.12 14.11
CA VAL A 209 -7.16 5.12 13.65
C VAL A 209 -6.13 5.45 14.73
N ASP A 210 -6.51 5.29 16.00
CA ASP A 210 -5.67 5.58 17.15
C ASP A 210 -4.62 4.48 17.37
N GLN A 211 -3.46 4.69 16.76
CA GLN A 211 -2.27 3.84 16.90
C GLN A 211 -1.63 3.89 18.30
N SER A 212 -2.24 4.59 19.26
CA SER A 212 -1.73 4.69 20.63
C SER A 212 -1.82 3.37 21.41
N ASP A 213 -2.71 2.44 21.03
CA ASP A 213 -2.72 1.08 21.58
C ASP A 213 -1.58 0.25 20.97
N LYS A 214 -0.41 0.37 21.60
CA LYS A 214 0.81 -0.36 21.25
C LYS A 214 0.59 -1.88 21.24
N LYS A 215 -0.29 -2.42 22.08
CA LYS A 215 -0.51 -3.88 22.19
C LYS A 215 -1.30 -4.39 20.99
N ALA A 216 -2.39 -3.71 20.63
CA ALA A 216 -3.18 -4.04 19.44
C ALA A 216 -2.34 -3.93 18.16
N PHE A 217 -1.55 -2.85 18.04
CA PHE A 217 -0.65 -2.64 16.92
C PHE A 217 0.43 -3.73 16.79
N LEU A 218 1.06 -4.13 17.90
CA LEU A 218 2.02 -5.23 17.90
C LEU A 218 1.37 -6.55 17.51
N ALA A 219 0.16 -6.85 18.01
CA ALA A 219 -0.57 -8.06 17.65
C ALA A 219 -0.88 -8.12 16.14
N GLN A 220 -1.36 -7.01 15.54
CA GLN A 220 -1.60 -6.93 14.10
C GLN A 220 -0.31 -7.13 13.29
N LYS A 221 0.80 -6.50 13.72
CA LYS A 221 2.12 -6.74 13.09
C LYS A 221 2.56 -8.19 13.17
N CYS A 222 2.32 -8.86 14.30
CA CYS A 222 2.61 -10.28 14.46
C CYS A 222 1.84 -11.15 13.47
N VAL A 223 0.56 -10.86 13.23
CA VAL A 223 -0.24 -11.54 12.21
C VAL A 223 0.37 -11.34 10.82
N ILE A 224 0.63 -10.09 10.42
CA ILE A 224 1.19 -9.77 9.09
C ILE A 224 2.56 -10.46 8.87
N MET A 225 3.42 -10.49 9.89
CA MET A 225 4.72 -11.15 9.80
C MET A 225 4.61 -12.68 9.69
N ARG A 226 3.64 -13.29 10.37
CA ARG A 226 3.37 -14.74 10.24
C ARG A 226 2.86 -15.09 8.86
N GLU A 227 1.91 -14.33 8.34
CA GLU A 227 1.40 -14.55 7.00
C GLU A 227 2.51 -14.37 5.95
N SER A 228 3.35 -13.35 6.12
CA SER A 228 4.57 -13.19 5.33
C SER A 228 5.44 -14.44 5.39
N LEU A 229 5.75 -14.95 6.60
CA LEU A 229 6.57 -16.16 6.77
C LEU A 229 5.96 -17.38 6.05
N GLU A 230 4.64 -17.52 6.09
CA GLU A 230 3.93 -18.61 5.41
C GLU A 230 4.07 -18.50 3.88
N ILE A 231 3.95 -17.29 3.34
CA ILE A 231 4.22 -17.01 1.92
C ILE A 231 5.65 -17.41 1.54
N TYR A 232 6.66 -17.02 2.35
CA TYR A 232 8.06 -17.41 2.11
C TYR A 232 8.22 -18.93 2.10
N ARG A 233 7.54 -19.65 3.00
CA ARG A 233 7.58 -21.13 3.07
C ARG A 233 6.92 -21.77 1.85
N ILE A 234 5.67 -21.41 1.53
CA ILE A 234 4.89 -22.01 0.44
C ILE A 234 5.57 -21.78 -0.91
N PHE A 235 6.12 -20.58 -1.13
CA PHE A 235 6.80 -20.23 -2.38
C PHE A 235 8.29 -20.58 -2.38
N LYS A 236 8.81 -21.17 -1.29
CA LYS A 236 10.22 -21.56 -1.14
C LYS A 236 11.17 -20.39 -1.44
N ILE A 237 10.80 -19.19 -1.01
CA ILE A 237 11.56 -17.95 -1.24
C ILE A 237 12.65 -17.87 -0.17
N ASP A 238 13.89 -17.65 -0.62
CA ASP A 238 15.11 -17.43 0.16
C ASP A 238 15.01 -17.79 1.67
N PRO A 239 15.52 -18.96 2.07
CA PRO A 239 15.51 -19.42 3.46
C PRO A 239 16.10 -18.42 4.45
N LYS A 240 16.99 -17.52 4.02
CA LYS A 240 17.55 -16.47 4.90
C LYS A 240 16.48 -15.47 5.33
N HIS A 241 15.62 -15.03 4.42
CA HIS A 241 14.54 -14.08 4.75
C HIS A 241 13.52 -14.70 5.71
N ALA A 242 13.12 -15.95 5.48
CA ALA A 242 12.24 -16.68 6.38
C ALA A 242 12.86 -16.80 7.80
N LYS A 243 14.18 -17.07 7.89
CA LYS A 243 14.90 -17.11 9.17
C LYS A 243 14.94 -15.74 9.86
N THR A 244 15.13 -14.65 9.12
CA THR A 244 15.11 -13.28 9.65
C THR A 244 13.73 -12.95 10.21
N LEU A 245 12.66 -13.18 9.45
CA LEU A 245 11.27 -12.96 9.92
C LEU A 245 10.95 -13.79 11.15
N LEU A 246 11.36 -15.07 11.18
CA LEU A 246 11.18 -15.92 12.35
C LEU A 246 11.94 -15.42 13.59
N ARG A 247 13.12 -14.81 13.40
CA ARG A 247 13.86 -14.16 14.48
C ARG A 247 13.12 -12.92 14.97
N GLU A 248 12.61 -12.09 14.07
CA GLU A 248 11.85 -10.89 14.43
C GLU A 248 10.55 -11.22 15.18
N LEU A 249 9.80 -12.24 14.74
CA LEU A 249 8.61 -12.72 15.44
C LEU A 249 8.93 -13.12 16.89
N ARG A 250 10.04 -13.83 17.11
CA ARG A 250 10.50 -14.21 18.45
C ARG A 250 10.92 -12.99 19.27
N ASN A 251 11.73 -12.10 18.70
CA ASN A 251 12.20 -10.89 19.40
C ASN A 251 11.07 -9.95 19.80
N ARG A 252 9.94 -9.97 19.08
CA ARG A 252 8.75 -9.16 19.36
C ARG A 252 7.75 -9.86 20.30
N ASN A 253 8.08 -11.04 20.82
CA ASN A 253 7.19 -11.87 21.65
C ASN A 253 5.82 -12.12 20.99
N CYS A 254 5.82 -12.33 19.67
CA CYS A 254 4.60 -12.70 18.97
C CYS A 254 4.12 -14.09 19.44
N PRO A 255 2.89 -14.22 19.95
CA PRO A 255 2.41 -15.47 20.56
C PRO A 255 2.30 -16.56 19.49
N SER A 256 3.04 -17.66 19.57
CA SER A 256 3.19 -18.68 18.49
C SER A 256 1.91 -19.02 17.71
#